data_AF-A0A210PER4-F1
#
_entry.id   AF-A0A210PER4-F1
#
_cell.length_a   1.000
_cell.length_b   1.000
_cell.length_c   1.000
_cell.angle_alpha   90.00
_cell.angle_beta   90.00
_cell.angle_gamma   90.00
#
_symmetry.space_group_name_H-M   'P 1'
#
loop_
_entity.id
_entity.type
_entity.pdbx_description
1 polymer ?
#
loop_
_entity_poly.entity_id
_entity_poly.type
_entity_poly.pdbx_seq_one_letter_code
_entity_poly.pdbx_strand_id
1 'polypeptide(L)'
;MTTDVSKVFLQVAGNEISAMSTLEGIVGNIDQRVLEKPDPPTIIIGSIFYRYRPRGMTATDYNIKVEALNEALARKYRQHPKVHFWLRRLKRSDFVDGVHLGIT
;
A
#
# COMPACT_ATOMS: atom_id res chain seq x y z
N MET A 1 -3.48 -29.08 9.33
CA MET A 1 -3.16 -28.85 7.91
C MET A 1 -2.49 -27.49 7.82
N THR A 2 -1.20 -27.44 7.54
CA THR A 2 -0.50 -26.19 7.21
C THR A 2 -0.84 -25.85 5.77
N THR A 3 -1.60 -24.78 5.56
CA THR A 3 -1.77 -24.21 4.22
C THR A 3 -0.42 -23.66 3.78
N ASP A 4 0.22 -24.32 2.82
CA ASP A 4 1.43 -23.83 2.17
C ASP A 4 1.05 -22.63 1.30
N VAL A 5 1.21 -21.42 1.86
CA VAL A 5 0.90 -20.18 1.16
C VAL A 5 2.11 -19.82 0.31
N SER A 6 2.01 -19.98 -1.00
CA SER A 6 3.11 -19.65 -1.92
C SER A 6 3.27 -18.14 -2.14
N LYS A 7 2.15 -17.39 -2.09
CA LYS A 7 2.11 -15.94 -2.34
C LYS A 7 1.12 -15.21 -1.45
N VAL A 8 1.46 -14.00 -1.05
CA VAL A 8 0.59 -13.08 -0.30
C VAL A 8 0.52 -11.75 -1.04
N PHE A 9 -0.69 -11.27 -1.32
CA PHE A 9 -0.91 -9.91 -1.81
C PHE A 9 -1.27 -9.01 -0.63
N LEU A 10 -0.46 -7.97 -0.39
CA LEU A 10 -0.63 -7.03 0.70
C LEU A 10 -0.95 -5.64 0.14
N GLN A 11 -2.18 -5.18 0.34
CA GLN A 11 -2.59 -3.82 0.06
C GLN A 11 -3.19 -3.20 1.32
N VAL A 12 -2.37 -2.42 2.02
CA VAL A 12 -2.68 -1.82 3.33
C VAL A 12 -2.18 -0.38 3.37
N ALA A 13 -2.16 0.26 4.54
CA ALA A 13 -1.58 1.60 4.77
C ALA A 13 -2.41 2.81 4.27
N GLY A 14 -3.46 2.60 3.45
CA GLY A 14 -4.30 3.71 2.99
C GLY A 14 -5.08 4.43 4.10
N ASN A 15 -5.37 3.76 5.22
CA ASN A 15 -6.10 4.37 6.34
C ASN A 15 -5.17 5.07 7.34
N GLU A 16 -3.89 4.71 7.32
CA GLU A 16 -2.83 5.23 8.17
C GLU A 16 -2.34 6.61 7.69
N ILE A 17 -2.62 6.96 6.43
CA ILE A 17 -2.31 8.28 5.87
C ILE A 17 -3.24 9.33 6.47
N SER A 18 -2.65 10.29 7.17
CA SER A 18 -3.32 11.44 7.77
C SER A 18 -2.39 12.66 7.77
N ALA A 19 -2.85 13.82 8.24
CA ALA A 19 -1.99 15.00 8.36
C ALA A 19 -0.72 14.72 9.20
N MET A 20 -0.87 13.98 10.29
CA MET A 20 0.21 13.69 11.26
C MET A 20 1.04 12.46 10.90
N SER A 21 0.64 11.66 9.92
CA SER A 21 1.37 10.45 9.55
C SER A 21 2.70 10.79 8.86
N THR A 22 3.76 10.08 9.24
CA THR A 22 5.07 10.16 8.58
C THR A 22 5.24 8.99 7.61
N LEU A 23 5.99 9.25 6.53
CA LEU A 23 6.35 8.23 5.54
C LEU A 23 7.09 7.06 6.19
N GLU A 24 8.10 7.38 7.00
CA GLU A 24 8.94 6.42 7.71
C GLU A 24 8.13 5.54 8.66
N GLY A 25 7.19 6.12 9.42
CA GLY A 25 6.34 5.35 10.33
C GLY A 25 5.44 4.35 9.61
N ILE A 26 4.86 4.74 8.46
CA ILE A 26 4.02 3.84 7.68
C ILE A 26 4.85 2.72 7.03
N VAL A 27 6.01 3.05 6.45
CA VAL A 27 6.91 2.05 5.84
C VAL A 27 7.43 1.09 6.90
N GLY A 28 7.86 1.57 8.07
CA GLY A 28 8.33 0.73 9.18
C GLY A 28 7.26 -0.26 9.66
N ASN A 29 6.00 0.17 9.73
CA ASN A 29 4.88 -0.71 10.07
C ASN A 29 4.60 -1.79 9.02
N ILE A 30 4.92 -1.54 7.75
CA ILE A 30 4.83 -2.55 6.68
C ILE A 30 6.02 -3.52 6.80
N ASP A 31 7.23 -3.00 7.00
CA ASP A 31 8.44 -3.81 7.17
C ASP A 31 8.29 -4.82 8.30
N GLN A 32 7.75 -4.38 9.45
CA GLN A 32 7.51 -5.26 10.58
C GLN A 32 6.68 -6.50 10.18
N ARG A 33 5.67 -6.31 9.34
CA ARG A 33 4.78 -7.40 8.88
C ARG A 33 5.40 -8.27 7.78
N VAL A 34 6.34 -7.71 7.01
CA VAL A 34 6.96 -8.36 5.84
C VAL A 34 8.25 -9.11 6.21
N LEU A 35 9.06 -8.57 7.11
CA LEU A 35 10.43 -8.99 7.36
C LEU A 35 10.61 -9.83 8.63
N GLU A 36 9.66 -9.84 9.57
CA GLU A 36 9.79 -10.60 10.83
C GLU A 36 9.60 -12.12 10.68
N LYS A 37 9.25 -12.61 9.49
CA LYS A 37 9.03 -14.05 9.26
C LYS A 37 10.31 -14.73 8.78
N PRO A 38 10.76 -15.83 9.42
CA PRO A 38 12.01 -16.51 9.07
C PRO A 38 12.04 -17.12 7.67
N ASP A 39 10.87 -17.44 7.09
CA ASP A 39 10.72 -17.79 5.69
C ASP A 39 9.40 -17.22 5.15
N PRO A 40 9.39 -15.94 4.72
CA PRO A 40 8.15 -15.34 4.24
C PRO A 40 7.80 -15.94 2.87
N PRO A 41 6.48 -16.10 2.58
CA PRO A 41 6.04 -16.38 1.23
C PRO A 41 6.46 -15.26 0.28
N THR A 42 6.31 -15.44 -1.03
CA THR A 42 6.47 -14.30 -1.93
C THR A 42 5.39 -13.26 -1.65
N ILE A 43 5.78 -12.05 -1.27
CA ILE A 43 4.86 -10.95 -0.95
C ILE A 43 4.79 -10.00 -2.14
N ILE A 44 3.57 -9.69 -2.57
CA ILE A 44 3.29 -8.66 -3.56
C ILE A 44 2.65 -7.50 -2.82
N ILE A 45 3.35 -6.37 -2.71
CA ILE A 45 2.83 -5.15 -2.11
C ILE A 45 2.10 -4.38 -3.19
N GLY A 46 0.79 -4.27 -3.05
CA GLY A 46 -0.05 -3.45 -3.92
C GLY A 46 0.12 -1.98 -3.61
N SER A 47 0.18 -1.14 -4.64
CA SER A 47 0.18 0.31 -4.48
C SER A 47 -1.05 0.79 -3.71
N ILE A 48 -0.84 1.79 -2.87
CA ILE A 48 -1.92 2.50 -2.20
C ILE A 48 -2.63 3.35 -3.24
N PHE A 49 -3.96 3.27 -3.25
CA PHE A 49 -4.78 3.99 -4.20
C PHE A 49 -4.97 5.44 -3.78
N TYR A 50 -5.13 6.28 -4.80
CA TYR A 50 -5.54 7.65 -4.60
C TYR A 50 -6.94 7.67 -3.99
N ARG A 51 -7.22 8.73 -3.24
CA ARG A 51 -8.56 9.00 -2.72
C ARG A 51 -9.04 10.35 -3.24
N TYR A 52 -10.32 10.38 -3.57
CA TYR A 52 -11.05 11.59 -3.94
C TYR A 52 -11.84 12.16 -2.77
N ARG A 53 -12.07 11.34 -1.72
CA ARG A 53 -12.70 11.76 -0.46
C ARG A 53 -11.98 11.16 0.76
N PRO A 54 -10.69 11.46 0.99
CA PRO A 54 -9.98 10.99 2.17
C PRO A 54 -10.55 11.61 3.46
N ARG A 55 -10.39 10.92 4.59
CA ARG A 55 -10.85 11.40 5.90
C ARG A 55 -9.85 12.42 6.47
N GLY A 56 -10.35 13.55 6.97
CA GLY A 56 -9.57 14.48 7.80
C GLY A 56 -8.47 15.27 7.08
N MET A 57 -8.43 15.25 5.75
CA MET A 57 -7.51 16.05 4.93
C MET A 57 -8.04 16.22 3.51
N THR A 58 -7.40 17.07 2.70
CA THR A 58 -7.79 17.25 1.29
C THR A 58 -7.33 16.06 0.43
N ALA A 59 -8.01 15.83 -0.69
CA ALA A 59 -7.61 14.82 -1.66
C ALA A 59 -6.19 15.08 -2.21
N THR A 60 -5.83 16.34 -2.43
CA THR A 60 -4.50 16.75 -2.88
C THR A 60 -3.42 16.35 -1.88
N ASP A 61 -3.57 16.75 -0.62
CA ASP A 61 -2.57 16.46 0.42
C ASP A 61 -2.43 14.95 0.66
N TYR A 62 -3.56 14.23 0.65
CA TYR A 62 -3.56 12.78 0.77
C TYR A 62 -2.81 12.12 -0.40
N ASN A 63 -3.10 12.52 -1.64
CA ASN A 63 -2.52 11.88 -2.82
C ASN A 63 -1.02 12.21 -2.99
N ILE A 64 -0.55 13.38 -2.55
CA ILE A 64 0.90 13.67 -2.44
C ILE A 64 1.58 12.65 -1.52
N LYS A 65 0.98 12.36 -0.36
CA LYS A 65 1.51 11.35 0.57
C LYS A 65 1.45 9.93 -0.03
N VAL A 66 0.40 9.61 -0.77
CA VAL A 66 0.28 8.32 -1.49
C VAL A 66 1.39 8.16 -2.53
N GLU A 67 1.68 9.20 -3.32
CA GLU A 67 2.75 9.19 -4.32
C GLU A 67 4.11 8.91 -3.65
N ALA A 68 4.45 9.69 -2.62
CA ALA A 68 5.69 9.52 -1.88
C ALA A 68 5.81 8.11 -1.26
N LEU A 69 4.71 7.58 -0.71
CA LEU A 69 4.70 6.26 -0.08
C LEU A 69 4.83 5.12 -1.10
N ASN A 70 4.11 5.20 -2.22
CA ASN A 70 4.26 4.22 -3.30
C ASN A 70 5.69 4.24 -3.88
N GLU A 71 6.29 5.42 -4.05
CA GLU A 71 7.68 5.53 -4.52
C GLU A 71 8.67 4.95 -3.50
N ALA A 72 8.47 5.22 -2.20
CA ALA A 72 9.30 4.68 -1.14
C ALA A 72 9.24 3.15 -1.08
N LEU A 73 8.05 2.57 -1.13
CA LEU A 73 7.84 1.12 -1.14
C LEU A 73 8.47 0.48 -2.39
N ALA A 74 8.23 1.06 -3.57
CA ALA A 74 8.79 0.58 -4.83
C ALA A 74 10.33 0.58 -4.82
N ARG A 75 10.94 1.65 -4.28
CA ARG A 75 12.39 1.77 -4.15
C ARG A 75 12.95 0.77 -3.14
N LYS A 76 12.30 0.66 -1.98
CA LYS A 76 12.75 -0.19 -0.87
C LYS A 76 12.79 -1.67 -1.27
N TYR A 77 11.72 -2.17 -1.87
CA TYR A 77 11.62 -3.59 -2.21
C TYR A 77 12.15 -3.95 -3.60
N ARG A 78 12.71 -2.98 -4.36
CA ARG A 78 13.23 -3.21 -5.72
C ARG A 78 14.22 -4.37 -5.80
N GLN A 79 15.06 -4.54 -4.78
CA GLN A 79 16.11 -5.56 -4.73
C GLN A 79 15.78 -6.72 -3.79
N HIS A 80 14.58 -6.73 -3.20
CA HIS A 80 14.22 -7.79 -2.26
C HIS A 80 13.88 -9.09 -3.01
N PRO A 81 14.48 -10.25 -2.65
CA PRO A 81 14.35 -11.48 -3.43
C PRO A 81 12.95 -12.10 -3.39
N LYS A 82 12.16 -11.80 -2.36
CA LYS A 82 10.81 -12.36 -2.14
C LYS A 82 9.69 -11.32 -2.04
N VAL A 83 9.99 -10.03 -2.23
CA VAL A 83 9.00 -8.96 -2.09
C VAL A 83 8.98 -8.16 -3.37
N HIS A 84 7.80 -8.05 -3.98
CA HIS A 84 7.59 -7.33 -5.22
C HIS A 84 6.62 -6.19 -4.99
N PHE A 85 6.87 -5.04 -5.61
CA PHE A 85 5.93 -3.92 -5.60
C PHE A 85 5.10 -3.92 -6.88
N TRP A 86 3.78 -3.90 -6.76
CA TRP A 86 2.85 -3.84 -7.88
C TRP A 86 2.13 -2.49 -7.92
N LEU A 87 2.45 -1.69 -8.93
CA LEU A 87 1.83 -0.39 -9.16
C LEU A 87 0.59 -0.52 -10.04
N ARG A 88 -0.56 -0.04 -9.54
CA ARG A 88 -1.79 0.11 -10.33
C ARG A 88 -2.33 1.53 -10.23
N ARG A 89 -2.47 2.19 -11.39
CA ARG A 89 -3.18 3.46 -11.49
C ARG A 89 -4.65 3.20 -11.75
N LEU A 90 -5.51 3.86 -10.98
CA LEU A 90 -6.96 3.80 -11.10
C LEU A 90 -7.51 5.17 -11.48
N LYS A 91 -8.61 5.17 -12.23
CA LYS A 91 -9.35 6.37 -12.61
C LYS A 91 -10.42 6.65 -11.57
N ARG A 92 -10.88 7.90 -11.51
CA ARG A 92 -11.97 8.31 -10.61
C ARG A 92 -13.25 7.50 -10.80
N SER A 93 -13.53 7.09 -12.04
CA SER A 93 -14.68 6.24 -12.40
C SER A 93 -14.64 4.86 -11.73
N ASP A 94 -13.47 4.41 -11.27
CA ASP A 94 -13.31 3.09 -10.66
C ASP A 94 -13.77 3.08 -9.19
N PHE A 95 -14.13 4.24 -8.62
CA PHE A 95 -14.48 4.40 -7.20
C PHE A 95 -15.96 4.72 -6.99
N VAL A 96 -16.62 4.04 -6.05
CA VAL A 96 -18.05 4.26 -5.73
C VAL A 96 -18.29 5.50 -4.88
N ASP A 97 -17.38 5.81 -3.96
CA ASP A 97 -17.52 6.90 -3.00
C ASP A 97 -16.27 7.79 -2.95
N GLY A 98 -15.34 7.58 -3.87
CA GLY A 98 -14.04 8.25 -3.91
C GLY A 98 -12.99 7.65 -2.97
N VAL A 99 -13.26 6.50 -2.35
CA VAL A 99 -12.31 5.76 -1.51
C VAL A 99 -12.30 4.27 -1.87
N HIS A 100 -13.47 3.65 -1.97
CA HIS A 100 -13.67 2.24 -2.27
C HIS A 100 -13.91 2.01 -3.76
N LEU A 101 -13.48 0.84 -4.24
CA LEU A 101 -13.65 0.45 -5.64
C LEU A 101 -15.09 0.01 -5.93
N GLY A 102 -15.56 0.34 -7.12
CA GLY A 102 -16.81 -0.21 -7.68
C GLY A 102 -16.59 -1.56 -8.31
N ILE A 103 -17.63 -2.38 -8.24
CA ILE A 103 -17.75 -3.56 -9.08
C ILE A 103 -18.37 -3.06 -10.39
N THR A 104 -17.57 -3.01 -11.44
CA THR A 104 -18.06 -2.88 -12.83
C THR A 104 -18.47 -4.25 -13.36
#